data_AF-H2WDA9-F1
#
_entry.id   AF-H2WDA9-F1
#
_cell.length_a   1.000
_cell.length_b   1.000
_cell.length_c   1.000
_cell.angle_alpha   90.00
_cell.angle_beta   90.00
_cell.angle_gamma   90.00
#
_symmetry.space_group_name_H-M   'P 1'
#
loop_
_entity.id
_entity.type
_entity.pdbx_description
1 polymer ?
#
loop_
_entity_poly.entity_id
_entity_poly.type
_entity_poly.pdbx_seq_one_letter_code
_entity_poly.pdbx_strand_id
1 'polypeptide(L)'
;MWMKVGSEFLRIYLDWKNEFFVRLDMPSAYPWEYIWCFSFIPMLLCLYSFQRNTLTYLHYAYYSEFLVGIFPCMIGLGGQLPELLEYVNDMESSNTPTFKGTFPMVIIWYIFFAVALQIHGFSMYFMHNLAAAWAPVKKIE
;
A
#
# COMPACT_ATOMS: atom_id res chain seq x y z
N MET A 1 6.59 -3.68 3.08
CA MET A 1 5.45 -3.66 4.03
C MET A 1 5.28 -4.98 4.76
N TRP A 2 5.02 -6.10 4.06
CA TRP A 2 4.85 -7.44 4.65
C TRP A 2 5.92 -7.84 5.67
N MET A 3 7.20 -7.58 5.37
CA MET A 3 8.29 -7.89 6.29
C MET A 3 8.22 -7.05 7.59
N LYS A 4 7.84 -5.76 7.49
CA LYS A 4 7.66 -4.88 8.64
C LYS A 4 6.49 -5.35 9.50
N VAL A 5 5.29 -5.42 8.91
CA VAL A 5 4.05 -5.83 9.60
C VAL A 5 4.17 -7.25 10.15
N GLY A 6 4.74 -8.17 9.36
CA GLY A 6 4.99 -9.55 9.79
C GLY A 6 5.96 -9.62 10.97
N SER A 7 7.05 -8.84 10.97
CA SER A 7 7.99 -8.82 12.10
C SER A 7 7.36 -8.34 13.40
N GLU A 8 6.45 -7.36 13.33
CA GLU A 8 5.69 -6.90 14.48
C GLU A 8 4.71 -7.95 14.97
N PHE A 9 3.98 -8.61 14.06
CA PHE A 9 3.08 -9.70 14.40
C PHE A 9 3.82 -10.83 15.12
N LEU A 10 4.98 -11.27 14.59
CA LEU A 10 5.81 -12.30 15.22
C LEU A 10 6.30 -11.88 16.61
N ARG A 11 6.67 -10.61 16.78
CA ARG A 11 7.13 -10.06 18.07
C ARG A 11 6.01 -10.00 19.11
N ILE A 12 4.80 -9.58 18.71
CA ILE A 12 3.67 -9.38 19.64
C ILE A 12 3.02 -10.71 20.03
N TYR A 13 2.77 -11.60 19.06
CA TYR A 13 1.95 -12.79 19.27
C TYR A 13 2.75 -14.07 19.52
N LEU A 14 3.99 -14.16 19.04
CA LEU A 14 4.82 -15.37 19.13
C LEU A 14 6.06 -15.16 20.01
N ASP A 15 6.22 -13.97 20.62
CA ASP A 15 7.41 -13.50 21.36
C ASP A 15 8.73 -13.77 20.61
N TRP A 16 8.66 -13.87 19.29
CA TRP A 16 9.82 -14.16 18.47
C TRP A 16 10.57 -12.87 18.18
N LYS A 17 11.78 -12.75 18.73
CA LYS A 17 12.64 -11.59 18.56
C LYS A 17 13.86 -11.98 17.73
N ASN A 18 14.12 -11.21 16.68
CA ASN A 18 15.28 -11.38 15.84
C ASN A 18 16.17 -10.12 15.93
N GLU A 19 17.47 -10.34 16.17
CA GLU A 19 18.49 -9.29 16.24
C GLU A 19 18.47 -8.35 15.02
N PHE A 20 18.14 -8.86 13.84
CA PHE A 20 18.03 -8.06 12.62
C PHE A 20 16.93 -6.99 12.75
N PHE A 21 15.74 -7.35 13.23
CA PHE A 21 14.60 -6.42 13.35
C PHE A 21 14.77 -5.46 14.52
N VAL A 22 15.42 -5.89 15.61
CA VAL A 22 15.75 -5.02 16.74
C VAL A 22 16.72 -3.91 16.29
N ARG A 23 17.73 -4.25 15.49
CA ARG A 23 18.69 -3.26 14.96
C ARG A 23 18.08 -2.27 13.97
N LEU A 24 16.99 -2.64 13.30
CA LEU A 24 16.30 -1.74 12.37
C LEU A 24 15.49 -0.66 13.10
N ASP A 25 15.18 -0.88 14.37
CA ASP A 25 14.41 0.02 15.24
C ASP A 25 13.14 0.56 14.55
N MET A 26 12.40 -0.35 13.90
CA MET A 26 11.22 0.07 13.15
C MET A 26 10.08 0.45 14.10
N PRO A 27 9.36 1.55 13.83
CA PRO A 27 8.18 1.90 14.60
C PRO A 27 7.09 0.85 14.37
N SER A 28 6.15 0.77 15.32
CA SER A 28 4.94 -0.02 15.16
C SER A 28 4.21 0.33 13.86
N ALA A 29 3.59 -0.67 13.25
CA ALA A 29 2.83 -0.51 12.02
C ALA A 29 1.55 0.27 12.31
N TYR A 30 1.26 1.19 11.42
CA TYR A 30 0.02 1.96 11.46
C TYR A 30 -1.13 1.11 10.92
N PRO A 31 -2.39 1.38 11.33
CA PRO A 31 -3.55 0.62 10.85
C PRO A 31 -3.64 0.49 9.33
N TRP A 32 -3.25 1.52 8.58
CA TRP A 32 -3.26 1.50 7.12
C TRP A 32 -2.26 0.49 6.53
N GLU A 33 -1.14 0.21 7.20
CA GLU A 33 -0.12 -0.74 6.72
C GLU A 33 -0.64 -2.17 6.75
N TYR A 34 -1.42 -2.51 7.78
CA TYR A 34 -2.08 -3.81 7.89
C TYR A 34 -3.07 -4.03 6.75
N ILE A 35 -3.90 -3.03 6.45
CA ILE A 35 -4.87 -3.12 5.35
C ILE A 35 -4.13 -3.17 4.00
N TRP A 36 -3.09 -2.35 3.82
CA TRP A 36 -2.33 -2.31 2.58
C TRP A 36 -1.60 -3.63 2.28
N CYS A 37 -1.30 -4.47 3.29
CA CYS A 37 -0.74 -5.79 3.04
C CYS A 37 -1.67 -6.67 2.17
N PHE A 38 -2.98 -6.42 2.16
CA PHE A 38 -3.92 -7.14 1.30
C PHE A 38 -3.94 -6.67 -0.16
N SER A 39 -3.12 -5.69 -0.54
CA SER A 39 -3.00 -5.15 -1.93
C SER A 39 -2.54 -6.16 -2.98
N PHE A 40 -2.15 -7.38 -2.61
CA PHE A 40 -1.89 -8.47 -3.56
C PHE A 40 -3.16 -9.17 -4.05
N ILE A 41 -4.29 -9.07 -3.32
CA ILE A 41 -5.56 -9.72 -3.69
C ILE A 41 -6.08 -9.22 -5.04
N PRO A 42 -6.14 -7.91 -5.32
CA PRO A 42 -6.55 -7.39 -6.63
C PRO A 42 -5.71 -7.94 -7.78
N MET A 43 -4.39 -8.09 -7.58
CA MET A 43 -3.50 -8.69 -8.57
C MET A 43 -3.89 -10.14 -8.88
N LEU A 44 -4.24 -10.95 -7.87
CA LEU A 44 -4.71 -12.32 -8.08
C LEU A 44 -6.03 -12.36 -8.85
N LEU A 45 -6.98 -11.48 -8.52
CA LEU A 45 -8.26 -11.35 -9.23
C LEU A 45 -8.05 -10.91 -10.68
N CYS A 46 -7.12 -9.97 -10.91
CA CYS A 46 -6.77 -9.48 -12.23
C CYS A 46 -6.17 -10.61 -13.09
N LEU A 47 -5.18 -11.33 -12.57
CA LEU A 47 -4.59 -12.49 -13.25
C LEU A 47 -5.61 -13.59 -13.57
N TYR A 48 -6.56 -13.85 -12.65
CA TYR A 48 -7.63 -14.81 -12.88
C TYR A 48 -8.57 -14.36 -14.01
N SER A 49 -8.81 -13.05 -14.15
CA SER A 49 -9.65 -12.49 -15.21
C SER A 49 -9.09 -12.74 -16.62
N PHE A 50 -7.77 -12.81 -16.76
CA PHE A 50 -7.08 -12.95 -18.05
C PHE A 50 -7.32 -14.30 -18.74
N GLN A 51 -7.60 -15.37 -18.00
CA GLN A 51 -7.76 -16.72 -18.57
C GLN A 51 -8.98 -16.85 -19.50
N ARG A 52 -10.03 -16.06 -19.24
CA ARG A 52 -11.31 -16.13 -19.96
C ARG A 52 -11.87 -14.75 -20.32
N ASN A 53 -11.04 -13.71 -20.23
CA ASN A 53 -11.43 -12.32 -20.43
C ASN A 53 -12.70 -11.95 -19.63
N THR A 54 -12.76 -12.36 -18.37
CA THR A 54 -13.97 -12.23 -17.56
C THR A 54 -14.07 -10.84 -16.93
N LEU A 55 -14.91 -9.99 -17.52
CA LEU A 55 -15.18 -8.63 -17.03
C LEU A 55 -15.56 -8.59 -15.55
N THR A 56 -16.30 -9.56 -15.04
CA THR A 56 -16.69 -9.62 -13.63
C THR A 56 -15.48 -9.63 -12.70
N TYR A 57 -14.49 -10.49 -12.96
CA TYR A 57 -13.29 -10.59 -12.13
C TYR A 57 -12.37 -9.39 -12.33
N LEU A 58 -12.33 -8.83 -13.54
CA LEU A 58 -11.59 -7.59 -13.81
C LEU A 58 -12.18 -6.40 -13.03
N HIS A 59 -13.50 -6.29 -12.94
CA HIS A 59 -14.15 -5.27 -12.11
C HIS A 59 -13.91 -5.51 -10.62
N TYR A 60 -13.96 -6.76 -10.14
CA TYR A 60 -13.60 -7.06 -8.75
C TYR A 60 -12.15 -6.70 -8.45
N ALA A 61 -11.22 -6.98 -9.37
CA ALA A 61 -9.84 -6.53 -9.26
C ALA A 61 -9.75 -5.00 -9.20
N TYR A 62 -10.42 -4.29 -10.10
CA TYR A 62 -10.44 -2.82 -10.14
C TYR A 62 -10.92 -2.18 -8.83
N TYR A 63 -12.07 -2.62 -8.29
CA TYR A 63 -12.61 -2.06 -7.05
C TYR A 63 -11.82 -2.49 -5.81
N SER A 64 -11.30 -3.72 -5.78
CA SER A 64 -10.42 -4.15 -4.69
C SER A 64 -9.10 -3.40 -4.69
N GLU A 65 -8.50 -3.12 -5.86
CA GLU A 65 -7.28 -2.30 -6.01
C GLU A 65 -7.47 -0.92 -5.37
N PHE A 66 -8.63 -0.30 -5.57
CA PHE A 66 -8.98 0.94 -4.90
C PHE A 66 -9.06 0.76 -3.38
N LEU A 67 -9.80 -0.24 -2.90
CA LEU A 67 -10.09 -0.43 -1.47
C LEU A 67 -8.87 -0.84 -0.63
N VAL A 68 -8.00 -1.70 -1.15
CA VAL A 68 -6.83 -2.24 -0.40
C VAL A 68 -5.48 -1.73 -0.90
N GLY A 69 -5.43 -1.08 -2.07
CA GLY A 69 -4.23 -0.45 -2.61
C GLY A 69 -4.24 1.06 -2.39
N ILE A 70 -5.13 1.79 -3.09
CA ILE A 70 -5.15 3.26 -3.07
C ILE A 70 -5.66 3.82 -1.74
N PHE A 71 -6.79 3.33 -1.24
CA PHE A 71 -7.46 3.89 -0.07
C PHE A 71 -6.59 3.87 1.21
N PRO A 72 -5.90 2.76 1.55
CA PRO A 72 -4.99 2.76 2.70
C PRO A 72 -3.82 3.72 2.51
N CYS A 73 -3.30 3.89 1.29
CA CYS A 73 -2.28 4.90 1.01
C CYS A 73 -2.79 6.33 1.24
N MET A 74 -4.05 6.63 0.87
CA MET A 74 -4.64 7.96 1.12
C MET A 74 -4.82 8.23 2.62
N ILE A 75 -5.29 7.24 3.39
CA ILE A 75 -5.39 7.33 4.85
C ILE A 75 -4.01 7.51 5.48
N GLY A 76 -3.02 6.74 5.03
CA GLY A 76 -1.64 6.86 5.48
C GLY A 76 -1.05 8.24 5.19
N LEU A 77 -1.23 8.75 3.96
CA LEU A 77 -0.76 10.07 3.53
C LEU A 77 -1.40 11.18 4.36
N GLY A 78 -2.71 11.13 4.60
CA GLY A 78 -3.40 12.11 5.43
C GLY A 78 -2.99 12.04 6.90
N GLY A 79 -2.88 10.83 7.45
CA GLY A 79 -2.50 10.61 8.85
C GLY A 79 -1.05 10.97 9.18
N GLN A 80 -0.16 10.88 8.19
CA GLN A 80 1.27 11.21 8.32
C GLN A 80 1.60 12.66 8.00
N LEU A 81 0.62 13.46 7.56
CA LEU A 81 0.83 14.86 7.19
C LEU A 81 1.29 15.74 8.35
N PRO A 82 0.74 15.65 9.58
CA PRO A 82 1.22 16.45 10.71
C PRO A 82 2.70 16.14 11.03
N GLU A 83 3.07 14.86 11.01
CA GLU A 83 4.44 14.41 11.26
C GLU A 83 5.42 14.91 10.19
N LEU A 84 4.98 14.94 8.92
CA LEU A 84 5.79 15.51 7.84
C LEU A 84 5.97 17.02 8.01
N LEU A 85 4.91 17.74 8.37
CA LEU A 85 4.97 19.18 8.58
C LEU A 85 5.87 19.51 9.78
N GLU A 86 5.79 18.75 10.87
CA GLU A 86 6.69 18.89 12.01
C GLU A 86 8.15 18.70 11.57
N TYR A 87 8.44 17.60 10.88
CA TYR A 87 9.79 17.30 10.38
C TYR A 87 10.33 18.37 9.43
N VAL A 88 9.51 18.88 8.51
CA VAL A 88 9.94 19.90 7.52
C VAL A 88 10.17 21.27 8.18
N ASN A 89 9.38 21.63 9.19
CA ASN A 89 9.49 22.92 9.86
C ASN A 89 10.60 22.93 10.92
N ASP A 90 10.83 21.82 11.62
CA ASP A 90 11.86 21.71 12.65
C ASP A 90 12.50 20.32 12.62
N MET A 91 13.50 20.17 11.75
CA MET A 91 14.20 18.90 11.55
C MET A 91 14.97 18.44 12.81
N GLU A 92 15.46 19.37 13.63
CA GLU A 92 16.30 19.05 14.79
C GLU A 92 15.49 18.67 16.03
N SER A 93 14.30 19.24 16.21
CA SER A 93 13.43 18.95 17.37
C SER A 93 12.27 17.99 17.08
N SER A 94 12.07 17.59 15.82
CA SER A 94 10.98 16.68 15.44
C SER A 94 11.08 15.32 16.14
N ASN A 95 9.95 14.85 16.68
CA ASN A 95 9.85 13.54 17.33
C ASN A 95 9.55 12.39 16.35
N THR A 96 9.87 12.57 15.07
CA THR A 96 9.62 11.59 14.01
C THR A 96 10.40 10.31 14.30
N PRO A 97 9.75 9.12 14.30
CA PRO A 97 10.46 7.85 14.38
C PRO A 97 11.52 7.73 13.29
N THR A 98 12.62 7.06 13.60
CA THR A 98 13.73 6.91 12.66
C THR A 98 13.94 5.45 12.26
N PHE A 99 14.30 5.23 11.01
CA PHE A 99 14.81 3.97 10.52
C PHE A 99 16.31 3.87 10.86
N LYS A 100 16.69 2.79 11.55
CA LYS A 100 18.06 2.57 12.07
C LYS A 100 18.59 3.72 12.93
N GLY A 101 17.73 4.45 13.63
CA GLY A 101 18.16 5.56 14.49
C GLY A 101 18.63 6.82 13.75
N THR A 102 18.54 6.87 12.41
CA THR A 102 19.17 7.95 11.62
C THR A 102 18.27 8.56 10.56
N PHE A 103 17.47 7.76 9.85
CA PHE A 103 16.69 8.28 8.73
C PHE A 103 15.22 8.48 9.11
N PRO A 104 14.60 9.65 8.90
CA PRO A 104 13.21 9.90 9.29
C PRO A 104 12.24 8.95 8.57
N MET A 105 11.42 8.24 9.35
CA MET A 105 10.48 7.26 8.81
C MET A 105 9.39 7.93 7.97
N VAL A 106 8.97 9.15 8.31
CA VAL A 106 8.00 9.94 7.53
C VAL A 106 8.42 10.12 6.07
N ILE A 107 9.70 10.37 5.81
CA ILE A 107 10.20 10.49 4.44
C ILE A 107 10.12 9.14 3.70
N ILE A 108 10.44 8.03 4.36
CA ILE A 108 10.30 6.69 3.78
C ILE A 108 8.84 6.40 3.43
N TRP A 109 7.90 6.72 4.32
CA TRP A 109 6.47 6.53 4.04
C TRP A 109 5.99 7.38 2.88
N TYR A 110 6.42 8.65 2.76
CA TYR A 110 6.02 9.49 1.63
C TYR A 110 6.61 9.02 0.29
N ILE A 111 7.85 8.54 0.27
CA ILE A 111 8.41 7.87 -0.92
C ILE A 111 7.59 6.64 -1.27
N PHE A 112 7.25 5.83 -0.27
CA PHE A 112 6.41 4.66 -0.45
C PHE A 112 5.02 5.02 -1.01
N PHE A 113 4.35 6.05 -0.47
CA PHE A 113 3.05 6.49 -0.97
C PHE A 113 3.13 6.96 -2.42
N ALA A 114 4.15 7.73 -2.78
CA ALA A 114 4.32 8.20 -4.15
C ALA A 114 4.45 7.03 -5.14
N VAL A 115 5.29 6.04 -4.82
CA VAL A 115 5.49 4.85 -5.67
C VAL A 115 4.24 3.97 -5.68
N ALA A 116 3.63 3.70 -4.54
CA ALA A 116 2.45 2.84 -4.42
C ALA A 116 1.24 3.44 -5.17
N LEU A 117 0.95 4.73 -4.98
CA LEU A 117 -0.13 5.41 -5.69
C LEU A 117 0.11 5.45 -7.20
N GLN A 118 1.36 5.63 -7.63
CA GLN A 118 1.71 5.57 -9.04
C GLN A 118 1.43 4.17 -9.64
N ILE A 119 1.91 3.11 -8.99
CA ILE A 119 1.71 1.72 -9.46
C ILE A 119 0.23 1.37 -9.50
N HIS A 120 -0.50 1.60 -8.39
CA HIS A 120 -1.93 1.29 -8.33
C HIS A 120 -2.75 2.17 -9.27
N GLY A 121 -2.40 3.45 -9.44
CA GLY A 121 -3.05 4.37 -10.38
C GLY A 121 -2.92 3.88 -11.83
N PHE A 122 -1.72 3.50 -12.26
CA PHE A 122 -1.52 2.93 -13.59
C PHE A 122 -2.21 1.58 -13.75
N SER A 123 -2.14 0.72 -12.74
CA SER A 123 -2.85 -0.57 -12.71
C SER A 123 -4.35 -0.40 -12.95
N MET A 124 -5.01 0.52 -12.23
CA MET A 124 -6.42 0.86 -12.44
C MET A 124 -6.70 1.46 -13.81
N TYR A 125 -5.85 2.37 -14.29
CA TYR A 125 -5.99 2.94 -15.63
C TYR A 125 -5.95 1.85 -16.71
N PHE A 126 -5.01 0.91 -16.63
CA PHE A 126 -4.92 -0.20 -17.59
C PHE A 126 -6.09 -1.17 -17.46
N MET A 127 -6.53 -1.51 -16.24
CA MET A 127 -7.73 -2.33 -16.02
C MET A 127 -8.98 -1.69 -16.61
N HIS A 128 -9.13 -0.37 -16.51
CA HIS A 128 -10.25 0.35 -17.12
C HIS A 128 -10.26 0.24 -18.65
N ASN A 129 -9.11 0.48 -19.28
CA ASN A 129 -8.96 0.34 -20.73
C ASN A 129 -9.18 -1.11 -21.19
N LEU A 130 -8.70 -2.08 -20.41
CA LEU A 130 -8.90 -3.50 -20.69
C LEU A 130 -10.38 -3.89 -20.59
N ALA A 131 -11.09 -3.38 -19.59
CA ALA A 131 -12.52 -3.60 -19.43
C ALA A 131 -13.31 -3.04 -20.63
N ALA A 132 -12.94 -1.85 -21.12
CA ALA A 132 -13.53 -1.28 -22.32
C ALA A 132 -13.24 -2.13 -23.58
N ALA A 133 -12.03 -2.68 -23.71
CA ALA A 133 -11.65 -3.54 -24.83
C ALA A 133 -12.35 -4.90 -24.83
N TRP A 134 -12.65 -5.44 -23.64
CA TRP A 134 -13.38 -6.70 -23.47
C TRP A 134 -14.90 -6.54 -23.48
N ALA A 135 -15.41 -5.31 -23.40
CA ALA A 135 -16.83 -5.04 -23.46
C ALA A 135 -17.40 -5.53 -24.80
N PRO A 136 -18.55 -6.25 -24.79
CA PRO A 136 -19.19 -6.67 -26.02
C PRO A 136 -19.56 -5.45 -26.85
N VAL A 137 -19.36 -5.54 -28.18
CA VAL A 137 -19.77 -4.48 -29.11
C VAL A 137 -21.26 -4.24 -28.94
N LYS A 138 -21.63 -3.02 -28.54
CA LYS A 138 -23.02 -2.62 -28.36
C LYS A 138 -23.71 -2.75 -29.72
N LYS A 139 -24.61 -3.74 -29.89
CA LYS A 139 -25.45 -3.81 -31.09
C LYS A 139 -26.38 -2.61 -31.07
N ILE A 140 -26.28 -1.78 -32.10
CA ILE A 140 -27.23 -0.71 -32.36
C ILE A 140 -28.45 -1.41 -32.96
N GLU A 141 -29.53 -1.52 -32.20
CA GLU A 141 -30.85 -1.93 -32.69
C GLU A 141 -31.58 -0.76 -33.35
#